data_AF-A0AAN6WSM4-F1
#
_entry.id   AF-A0AAN6WSM4-F1
#
_cell.length_a   1.000
_cell.length_b   1.000
_cell.length_c   1.000
_cell.angle_alpha   90.00
_cell.angle_beta   90.00
_cell.angle_gamma   90.00
#
_symmetry.space_group_name_H-M   'P 1'
#
loop_
_entity.id
_entity.type
_entity.pdbx_description
1 polymer ?
#
loop_
_entity_poly.entity_id
_entity_poly.type
_entity_poly.pdbx_seq_one_letter_code
_entity_poly.pdbx_strand_id
1 'polypeptide(L)'
;MQLLHITAAFAALSSAVQGLNILITSDDGFGAANVRELYKQMVSLGHNCYVVASVAALSPVGVHTAFTTSSKLLTDGDWGLIKAGAPSLGVDPNDTHIWYYNGTSTAQVVIALDYILPTYAKFPTPDLVISGPNSVSDSGALLHTVSGTMGATYVAIERGIPAMAFWTGNNVPIPYPWVNASTKVGLQDPATITARLASTLTQAFIAKADGNRVLPPGYGVLVSLPYITSYTSDACTNPPFVLARESSHETRGSYDTKSGLFTRLHGTAENGEVDPSWVDDAVNPSCVSSVTIFSVDYDAAWRRECFNISDVTAIIPLIVHINGSTPLTGGLGPNASVSSNSSHPSATIIITTPPSSQTTLARSIAAGAHWSFGVAMFCLVMAVLTV
;
A
#
# COMPACT_ATOMS: atom_id res chain seq x y z
N MET A 1 42.03 6.67 -52.00
CA MET A 1 41.22 7.20 -50.87
C MET A 1 40.60 6.03 -50.14
N GLN A 2 41.11 5.74 -48.94
CA GLN A 2 40.57 4.73 -48.03
C GLN A 2 39.22 5.23 -47.48
N LEU A 3 38.16 4.43 -47.57
CA LEU A 3 36.95 4.63 -46.78
C LEU A 3 36.84 3.51 -45.75
N LEU A 4 37.27 3.84 -44.54
CA LEU A 4 37.12 3.07 -43.31
C LEU A 4 35.61 2.91 -43.02
N HIS A 5 35.09 1.68 -43.04
CA HIS A 5 33.73 1.41 -42.58
C HIS A 5 33.78 1.20 -41.06
N ILE A 6 33.33 2.19 -40.30
CA ILE A 6 33.11 2.08 -38.85
C ILE A 6 31.69 1.52 -38.65
N THR A 7 31.57 0.22 -38.40
CA THR A 7 30.36 -0.37 -37.83
C THR A 7 30.34 -0.07 -36.34
N ALA A 8 29.61 0.98 -35.94
CA ALA A 8 29.29 1.24 -34.54
C ALA A 8 28.19 0.27 -34.09
N ALA A 9 28.56 -0.71 -33.26
CA ALA A 9 27.60 -1.57 -32.58
C ALA A 9 26.92 -0.77 -31.46
N PHE A 10 25.67 -0.37 -31.70
CA PHE A 10 24.82 0.24 -30.68
C PHE A 10 24.30 -0.88 -29.75
N ALA A 11 25.09 -1.24 -28.73
CA ALA A 11 24.59 -2.04 -27.62
C ALA A 11 23.66 -1.15 -26.80
N ALA A 12 22.37 -1.17 -27.14
CA ALA A 12 21.33 -0.64 -26.26
C ALA A 12 21.37 -1.47 -24.96
N LEU A 13 22.03 -0.95 -23.92
CA LEU A 13 21.76 -1.38 -22.56
C LEU A 13 20.31 -0.99 -22.26
N SER A 14 19.37 -1.86 -22.60
CA SER A 14 18.10 -1.91 -21.92
C SER A 14 18.41 -2.26 -20.47
N SER A 15 18.53 -1.25 -19.61
CA SER A 15 18.35 -1.46 -18.19
C SER A 15 16.97 -2.08 -18.04
N ALA A 16 16.91 -3.40 -17.91
CA ALA A 16 15.70 -4.08 -17.51
C ALA A 16 15.35 -3.51 -16.14
N VAL A 17 14.38 -2.60 -16.10
CA VAL A 17 13.69 -2.28 -14.85
C VAL A 17 13.08 -3.61 -14.43
N GLN A 18 13.73 -4.27 -13.47
CA GLN A 18 13.26 -5.55 -12.99
C GLN A 18 12.03 -5.26 -12.13
N GLY A 19 10.86 -5.47 -12.71
CA GLY A 19 9.59 -5.33 -12.00
C GLY A 19 9.57 -6.24 -10.77
N LEU A 20 9.11 -5.70 -9.65
CA LEU A 20 8.88 -6.47 -8.42
C LEU A 20 7.82 -7.57 -8.61
N ASN A 21 7.96 -8.65 -7.84
CA ASN A 21 6.90 -9.62 -7.61
C ASN A 21 6.00 -9.13 -6.47
N ILE A 22 4.72 -8.89 -6.76
CA ILE A 22 3.80 -8.26 -5.81
C ILE A 22 2.62 -9.19 -5.55
N LEU A 23 2.33 -9.45 -4.29
CA LEU A 23 1.09 -10.11 -3.87
C LEU A 23 0.06 -9.05 -3.51
N ILE A 24 -1.13 -9.13 -4.10
CA ILE A 24 -2.29 -8.29 -3.79
C ILE A 24 -3.35 -9.17 -3.12
N THR A 25 -3.93 -8.70 -2.03
CA THR A 25 -5.02 -9.38 -1.30
C THR A 25 -6.10 -8.39 -0.92
N SER A 26 -7.29 -8.88 -0.53
CA SER A 26 -8.41 -8.01 -0.12
C SER A 26 -9.52 -8.80 0.55
N ASP A 27 -10.14 -8.18 1.56
CA ASP A 27 -11.39 -8.65 2.18
C ASP A 27 -12.66 -8.30 1.38
N ASP A 28 -12.63 -7.33 0.45
CA ASP A 28 -13.74 -7.09 -0.49
C ASP A 28 -13.92 -8.22 -1.53
N GLY A 29 -12.93 -9.12 -1.63
CA GLY A 29 -12.95 -10.28 -2.51
C GLY A 29 -12.27 -10.07 -3.87
N PHE A 30 -11.98 -11.19 -4.55
CA PHE A 30 -11.17 -11.22 -5.77
C PHE A 30 -11.87 -10.58 -6.97
N GLY A 31 -13.21 -10.53 -6.92
CA GLY A 31 -14.07 -9.91 -7.93
C GLY A 31 -14.27 -8.41 -7.77
N ALA A 32 -13.76 -7.81 -6.68
CA ALA A 32 -13.98 -6.40 -6.39
C ALA A 32 -13.23 -5.49 -7.37
N ALA A 33 -13.92 -4.44 -7.84
CA ALA A 33 -13.38 -3.48 -8.79
C ALA A 33 -12.07 -2.83 -8.35
N ASN A 34 -11.95 -2.38 -7.11
CA ASN A 34 -10.75 -1.70 -6.61
C ASN A 34 -9.49 -2.59 -6.71
N VAL A 35 -9.61 -3.85 -6.32
CA VAL A 35 -8.52 -4.84 -6.36
C VAL A 35 -8.14 -5.16 -7.81
N ARG A 36 -9.14 -5.33 -8.67
CA ARG A 36 -8.93 -5.62 -10.10
C ARG A 36 -8.31 -4.45 -10.84
N GLU A 37 -8.72 -3.22 -10.53
CA GLU A 37 -8.10 -2.02 -11.09
C GLU A 37 -6.69 -1.82 -10.56
N LEU A 38 -6.42 -2.03 -9.26
CA LEU A 38 -5.05 -1.95 -8.73
C LEU A 38 -4.13 -2.98 -9.39
N TYR A 39 -4.58 -4.23 -9.52
CA TYR A 39 -3.85 -5.28 -10.23
C TYR A 39 -3.48 -4.86 -11.65
N LYS A 40 -4.44 -4.36 -12.44
CA LYS A 40 -4.19 -3.86 -13.80
C LYS A 40 -3.17 -2.73 -13.82
N GLN A 41 -3.28 -1.76 -12.89
CA GLN A 41 -2.35 -0.63 -12.82
C GLN A 41 -0.93 -1.10 -12.49
N MET A 42 -0.74 -1.95 -11.47
CA MET A 42 0.58 -2.45 -11.09
C MET A 42 1.22 -3.31 -12.19
N VAL A 43 0.44 -4.16 -12.86
CA VAL A 43 0.93 -4.90 -14.04
C VAL A 43 1.34 -3.95 -15.17
N SER A 44 0.57 -2.88 -15.42
CA SER A 44 0.91 -1.88 -16.44
C SER A 44 2.20 -1.10 -16.13
N LEU A 45 2.59 -1.01 -14.85
CA LEU A 45 3.86 -0.45 -14.40
C LEU A 45 5.03 -1.44 -14.54
N GLY A 46 4.79 -2.65 -15.05
CA GLY A 46 5.80 -3.66 -15.33
C GLY A 46 6.07 -4.63 -14.17
N HIS A 47 5.24 -4.62 -13.12
CA HIS A 47 5.34 -5.56 -12.01
C HIS A 47 4.73 -6.92 -12.34
N ASN A 48 5.27 -7.97 -11.72
CA ASN A 48 4.68 -9.30 -11.75
C ASN A 48 3.73 -9.44 -10.57
N CYS A 49 2.44 -9.22 -10.79
CA CYS A 49 1.44 -9.23 -9.72
C CYS A 49 0.69 -10.56 -9.67
N TYR A 50 0.39 -11.01 -8.45
CA TYR A 50 -0.57 -12.08 -8.16
C TYR A 50 -1.63 -11.56 -7.21
N VAL A 51 -2.89 -11.89 -7.46
CA VAL A 51 -4.00 -11.58 -6.55
C VAL A 51 -4.42 -12.87 -5.86
N VAL A 52 -4.48 -12.86 -4.53
CA VAL A 52 -5.09 -13.94 -3.74
C VAL A 52 -6.04 -13.26 -2.75
N ALA A 53 -7.32 -13.35 -3.04
CA ALA A 53 -8.35 -12.64 -2.27
C ALA A 53 -9.53 -13.56 -1.92
N SER A 54 -10.46 -13.06 -1.10
CA SER A 54 -11.63 -13.85 -0.72
C SER A 54 -12.51 -14.17 -1.94
N VAL A 55 -13.22 -15.30 -1.91
CA VAL A 55 -14.26 -15.63 -2.90
C VAL A 55 -15.55 -14.80 -2.72
N ALA A 56 -15.77 -14.32 -1.49
CA ALA A 56 -16.91 -13.49 -1.11
C ALA A 56 -16.45 -12.41 -0.14
N ALA A 57 -17.12 -11.27 -0.09
CA ALA A 57 -16.75 -10.16 0.76
C ALA A 57 -16.78 -10.61 2.22
N LEU A 58 -15.63 -10.46 2.88
CA LEU A 58 -15.43 -10.77 4.29
C LEU A 58 -15.20 -9.48 5.08
N SER A 59 -15.61 -8.32 4.59
CA SER A 59 -15.70 -7.13 5.44
C SER A 59 -16.96 -7.24 6.32
N PRO A 60 -16.92 -7.04 7.66
CA PRO A 60 -15.82 -6.54 8.50
C PRO A 60 -15.16 -7.65 9.33
N VAL A 61 -14.93 -8.83 8.75
CA VAL A 61 -14.30 -9.96 9.45
C VAL A 61 -12.94 -9.52 9.99
N GLY A 62 -12.83 -9.46 11.31
CA GLY A 62 -11.66 -8.89 11.95
C GLY A 62 -10.40 -9.75 11.86
N VAL A 63 -9.30 -9.26 12.44
CA VAL A 63 -8.00 -9.96 12.50
C VAL A 63 -8.15 -11.31 13.18
N HIS A 64 -8.37 -12.34 12.37
CA HIS A 64 -8.28 -13.73 12.77
C HIS A 64 -7.93 -14.58 11.57
N THR A 65 -7.25 -15.69 11.82
CA THR A 65 -6.90 -16.67 10.78
C THR A 65 -7.92 -17.80 10.83
N ALA A 66 -8.79 -17.86 9.82
CA ALA A 66 -9.67 -19.02 9.64
C ALA A 66 -9.48 -19.60 8.24
N PHE A 67 -9.05 -20.86 8.21
CA PHE A 67 -9.04 -21.68 7.01
C PHE A 67 -10.41 -22.30 6.80
N THR A 68 -10.79 -22.50 5.54
CA THR A 68 -12.02 -23.22 5.21
C THR A 68 -11.95 -24.66 5.72
N THR A 69 -13.05 -25.15 6.27
CA THR A 69 -13.20 -26.56 6.69
C THR A 69 -13.82 -27.43 5.58
N SER A 70 -14.11 -26.84 4.42
CA SER A 70 -14.71 -27.51 3.27
C SER A 70 -13.79 -27.37 2.05
N SER A 71 -13.62 -28.47 1.29
CA SER A 71 -12.94 -28.43 -0.01
C SER A 71 -13.75 -27.74 -1.11
N LYS A 72 -15.01 -27.40 -0.83
CA LYS A 72 -15.95 -26.77 -1.76
C LYS A 72 -16.65 -25.56 -1.16
N LEU A 73 -17.10 -24.64 -2.00
CA LEU A 73 -17.95 -23.53 -1.62
C LEU A 73 -19.34 -24.04 -1.24
N LEU A 74 -19.85 -23.58 -0.09
CA LEU A 74 -21.19 -23.92 0.40
C LEU A 74 -22.27 -23.02 -0.20
N THR A 75 -21.89 -21.81 -0.61
CA THR A 75 -22.74 -20.80 -1.26
C THR A 75 -22.04 -20.29 -2.51
N ASP A 76 -22.78 -19.58 -3.36
CA ASP A 76 -22.16 -18.79 -4.43
C ASP A 76 -21.21 -17.74 -3.80
N GLY A 77 -20.11 -17.46 -4.49
CA GLY A 77 -19.25 -16.31 -4.21
C GLY A 77 -19.89 -15.00 -4.66
N ASP A 78 -19.20 -13.88 -4.43
CA ASP A 78 -19.76 -12.57 -4.73
C ASP A 78 -20.18 -12.42 -6.18
N TRP A 79 -21.32 -11.73 -6.37
CA TRP A 79 -21.94 -11.48 -7.67
C TRP A 79 -22.16 -12.74 -8.51
N GLY A 80 -22.17 -13.91 -7.88
CA GLY A 80 -22.32 -15.20 -8.54
C GLY A 80 -21.14 -15.59 -9.44
N LEU A 81 -19.96 -14.98 -9.23
CA LEU A 81 -18.75 -15.21 -10.04
C LEU A 81 -18.27 -16.66 -9.96
N ILE A 82 -18.35 -17.26 -8.77
CA ILE A 82 -18.07 -18.68 -8.54
C ILE A 82 -19.29 -19.33 -7.91
N LYS A 83 -19.72 -20.48 -8.44
CA LYS A 83 -20.93 -21.17 -7.97
C LYS A 83 -20.67 -22.07 -6.77
N ALA A 84 -21.70 -22.24 -5.94
CA ALA A 84 -21.72 -23.26 -4.89
C ALA A 84 -21.32 -24.63 -5.46
N GLY A 85 -20.54 -25.40 -4.70
CA GLY A 85 -19.98 -26.69 -5.12
C GLY A 85 -18.67 -26.62 -5.89
N ALA A 86 -18.23 -25.43 -6.35
CA ALA A 86 -16.87 -25.23 -6.85
C ALA A 86 -15.83 -25.43 -5.74
N PRO A 87 -14.54 -25.68 -6.06
CA PRO A 87 -13.48 -25.76 -5.07
C PRO A 87 -13.35 -24.49 -4.22
N SER A 88 -12.96 -24.63 -2.96
CA SER A 88 -12.76 -23.49 -2.02
C SER A 88 -11.48 -22.68 -2.26
N LEU A 89 -10.60 -23.18 -3.13
CA LEU A 89 -9.44 -22.51 -3.69
C LEU A 89 -9.49 -22.67 -5.21
N GLY A 90 -9.34 -21.59 -5.96
CA GLY A 90 -9.35 -21.67 -7.41
C GLY A 90 -8.75 -20.44 -8.08
N VAL A 91 -8.69 -20.51 -9.41
CA VAL A 91 -8.12 -19.49 -10.28
C VAL A 91 -9.27 -18.77 -10.98
N ASP A 92 -9.11 -17.48 -11.24
CA ASP A 92 -9.97 -16.75 -12.15
C ASP A 92 -9.91 -17.41 -13.54
N PRO A 93 -11.05 -17.69 -14.19
CA PRO A 93 -11.06 -18.40 -15.47
C PRO A 93 -10.40 -17.62 -16.61
N ASN A 94 -10.21 -16.30 -16.46
CA ASN A 94 -9.66 -15.42 -17.48
C ASN A 94 -8.23 -14.95 -17.18
N ASP A 95 -7.72 -15.19 -15.97
CA ASP A 95 -6.39 -14.73 -15.56
C ASP A 95 -5.74 -15.65 -14.52
N THR A 96 -4.65 -16.31 -14.91
CA THR A 96 -3.94 -17.27 -14.05
C THR A 96 -3.15 -16.64 -12.90
N HIS A 97 -3.04 -15.31 -12.88
CA HIS A 97 -2.43 -14.57 -11.78
C HIS A 97 -3.43 -14.19 -10.69
N ILE A 98 -4.72 -14.47 -10.88
CA ILE A 98 -5.77 -14.11 -9.94
C ILE A 98 -6.40 -15.38 -9.36
N TRP A 99 -6.38 -15.47 -8.04
CA TRP A 99 -6.84 -16.61 -7.27
C TRP A 99 -7.85 -16.16 -6.23
N TYR A 100 -8.81 -17.03 -5.96
CA TYR A 100 -9.73 -16.88 -4.85
C TYR A 100 -9.48 -17.97 -3.80
N TYR A 101 -9.62 -17.63 -2.53
CA TYR A 101 -9.64 -18.59 -1.42
C TYR A 101 -10.76 -18.26 -0.44
N ASN A 102 -11.55 -19.27 -0.06
CA ASN A 102 -12.68 -19.12 0.86
C ASN A 102 -12.24 -19.10 2.34
N GLY A 103 -11.44 -18.12 2.73
CA GLY A 103 -10.98 -17.95 4.12
C GLY A 103 -10.67 -16.49 4.41
N THR A 104 -10.30 -16.19 5.66
CA THR A 104 -10.01 -14.80 6.07
C THR A 104 -8.83 -14.22 5.31
N SER A 105 -8.73 -12.89 5.24
CA SER A 105 -7.62 -12.20 4.55
C SER A 105 -6.25 -12.63 5.07
N THR A 106 -6.15 -12.87 6.38
CA THR A 106 -4.95 -13.45 6.98
C THR A 106 -4.63 -14.85 6.41
N ALA A 107 -5.63 -15.72 6.30
CA ALA A 107 -5.45 -17.05 5.72
C ALA A 107 -5.11 -16.98 4.22
N GLN A 108 -5.65 -16.02 3.48
CA GLN A 108 -5.34 -15.81 2.06
C GLN A 108 -3.85 -15.52 1.86
N VAL A 109 -3.25 -14.64 2.66
CA VAL A 109 -1.80 -14.35 2.59
C VAL A 109 -0.98 -15.60 2.94
N VAL A 110 -1.35 -16.35 3.97
CA VAL A 110 -0.66 -17.60 4.33
C VAL A 110 -0.71 -18.60 3.17
N ILE A 111 -1.89 -18.85 2.60
CA ILE A 111 -2.06 -19.77 1.46
C ILE A 111 -1.34 -19.26 0.22
N ALA A 112 -1.30 -17.95 -0.01
CA ALA A 112 -0.54 -17.37 -1.11
C ALA A 112 0.95 -17.70 -0.98
N LEU A 113 1.54 -17.39 0.18
CA LEU A 113 2.97 -17.56 0.44
C LEU A 113 3.39 -19.03 0.51
N ASP A 114 2.61 -19.87 1.18
CA ASP A 114 3.02 -21.25 1.48
C ASP A 114 2.62 -22.24 0.38
N TYR A 115 1.66 -21.90 -0.48
CA TYR A 115 1.15 -22.80 -1.51
C TYR A 115 1.10 -22.19 -2.91
N ILE A 116 0.37 -21.09 -3.11
CA ILE A 116 0.07 -20.61 -4.47
C ILE A 116 1.33 -20.10 -5.19
N LEU A 117 2.08 -19.19 -4.56
CA LEU A 117 3.24 -18.57 -5.21
C LEU A 117 4.37 -19.58 -5.48
N PRO A 118 4.76 -20.46 -4.52
CA PRO A 118 5.76 -21.49 -4.78
C PRO A 118 5.33 -22.51 -5.84
N THR A 119 4.04 -22.86 -5.90
CA THR A 119 3.55 -23.91 -6.81
C THR A 119 3.29 -23.39 -8.22
N TYR A 120 2.73 -22.18 -8.36
CA TYR A 120 2.20 -21.68 -9.63
C TYR A 120 2.90 -20.42 -10.15
N ALA A 121 3.42 -19.56 -9.27
CA ALA A 121 4.03 -18.29 -9.67
C ALA A 121 5.53 -18.36 -9.94
N LYS A 122 6.18 -19.48 -9.57
CA LYS A 122 7.63 -19.72 -9.70
C LYS A 122 8.51 -18.69 -8.97
N PHE A 123 7.94 -17.93 -8.03
CA PHE A 123 8.68 -17.17 -7.03
C PHE A 123 8.13 -17.49 -5.64
N PRO A 124 8.97 -17.85 -4.65
CA PRO A 124 8.49 -18.29 -3.34
C PRO A 124 8.13 -17.12 -2.41
N THR A 125 8.74 -15.95 -2.61
CA THR A 125 8.57 -14.78 -1.73
C THR A 125 8.32 -13.53 -2.57
N PRO A 126 7.20 -12.82 -2.39
CA PRO A 126 6.97 -11.52 -3.03
C PRO A 126 7.86 -10.45 -2.41
N ASP A 127 8.19 -9.42 -3.19
CA ASP A 127 8.95 -8.25 -2.77
C ASP A 127 8.10 -7.25 -1.98
N LEU A 128 6.78 -7.30 -2.18
CA LEU A 128 5.79 -6.44 -1.54
C LEU A 128 4.43 -7.15 -1.45
N VAL A 129 3.72 -6.97 -0.33
CA VAL A 129 2.30 -7.32 -0.20
C VAL A 129 1.46 -6.05 -0.16
N ILE A 130 0.35 -6.03 -0.90
CA ILE A 130 -0.63 -4.95 -0.86
C ILE A 130 -1.98 -5.53 -0.43
N SER A 131 -2.59 -4.98 0.61
CA SER A 131 -3.92 -5.34 1.10
C SER A 131 -4.92 -4.24 0.76
N GLY A 132 -5.94 -4.54 -0.04
CA GLY A 132 -6.92 -3.57 -0.56
C GLY A 132 -6.64 -3.11 -2.01
N PRO A 133 -7.21 -1.98 -2.47
CA PRO A 133 -7.96 -1.00 -1.68
C PRO A 133 -9.36 -1.51 -1.27
N ASN A 134 -9.67 -1.42 0.03
CA ASN A 134 -10.92 -1.92 0.60
C ASN A 134 -12.00 -0.82 0.69
N SER A 135 -13.26 -1.17 0.40
CA SER A 135 -14.43 -0.29 0.35
C SER A 135 -15.13 -0.12 1.69
N VAL A 136 -14.43 -0.20 2.82
CA VAL A 136 -15.00 0.18 4.13
C VAL A 136 -13.99 1.02 4.89
N SER A 137 -14.24 2.32 5.01
CA SER A 137 -13.42 3.19 5.85
C SER A 137 -13.70 2.95 7.33
N ASP A 138 -12.96 2.03 7.92
CA ASP A 138 -12.74 1.99 9.37
C ASP A 138 -11.60 2.95 9.68
N SER A 139 -11.76 3.89 10.60
CA SER A 139 -10.72 4.87 10.93
C SER A 139 -10.40 4.88 12.42
N GLY A 140 -9.12 4.87 12.75
CA GLY A 140 -8.62 4.92 14.12
C GLY A 140 -7.86 3.65 14.50
N ALA A 141 -6.92 3.82 15.43
CA ALA A 141 -5.92 2.81 15.74
C ALA A 141 -6.51 1.43 16.07
N LEU A 142 -7.57 1.37 16.89
CA LEU A 142 -8.18 0.10 17.26
C LEU A 142 -8.92 -0.55 16.07
N LEU A 143 -9.70 0.22 15.31
CA LEU A 143 -10.47 -0.32 14.19
C LEU A 143 -9.55 -0.88 13.10
N HIS A 144 -8.45 -0.18 12.81
CA HIS A 144 -7.39 -0.71 11.97
C HIS A 144 -6.75 -1.97 12.57
N THR A 145 -6.43 -1.98 13.87
CA THR A 145 -5.82 -3.15 14.54
C THR A 145 -6.70 -4.40 14.46
N VAL A 146 -8.02 -4.24 14.46
CA VAL A 146 -8.96 -5.38 14.38
C VAL A 146 -9.48 -5.64 12.97
N SER A 147 -9.02 -4.92 11.94
CA SER A 147 -9.47 -5.08 10.54
C SER A 147 -8.78 -6.26 9.82
N GLY A 148 -9.54 -7.04 9.05
CA GLY A 148 -8.99 -8.10 8.20
C GLY A 148 -7.95 -7.61 7.18
N THR A 149 -8.12 -6.41 6.61
CA THR A 149 -7.14 -5.78 5.71
C THR A 149 -5.79 -5.60 6.39
N MET A 150 -5.79 -5.16 7.66
CA MET A 150 -4.57 -5.05 8.47
C MET A 150 -4.04 -6.40 8.93
N GLY A 151 -4.91 -7.36 9.25
CA GLY A 151 -4.49 -8.72 9.60
C GLY A 151 -3.64 -9.39 8.51
N ALA A 152 -4.04 -9.24 7.25
CA ALA A 152 -3.25 -9.68 6.10
C ALA A 152 -1.89 -8.96 6.03
N THR A 153 -1.89 -7.65 6.29
CA THR A 153 -0.69 -6.79 6.27
C THR A 153 0.28 -7.16 7.39
N TYR A 154 -0.21 -7.41 8.60
CA TYR A 154 0.59 -7.87 9.74
C TYR A 154 1.25 -9.21 9.45
N VAL A 155 0.53 -10.19 8.89
CA VAL A 155 1.13 -11.47 8.54
C VAL A 155 2.23 -11.34 7.49
N ALA A 156 2.07 -10.48 6.48
CA ALA A 156 3.16 -10.22 5.54
C ALA A 156 4.40 -9.64 6.22
N ILE A 157 4.22 -8.65 7.11
CA ILE A 157 5.32 -8.01 7.86
C ILE A 157 6.02 -9.02 8.77
N GLU A 158 5.26 -9.83 9.51
CA GLU A 158 5.77 -10.90 10.39
C GLU A 158 6.47 -12.03 9.60
N ARG A 159 6.14 -12.20 8.32
CA ARG A 159 6.87 -13.07 7.38
C ARG A 159 8.09 -12.40 6.75
N GLY A 160 8.45 -11.21 7.20
CA GLY A 160 9.63 -10.47 6.74
C GLY A 160 9.43 -9.75 5.41
N ILE A 161 8.19 -9.58 4.94
CA ILE A 161 7.86 -8.97 3.65
C ILE A 161 7.30 -7.55 3.87
N PRO A 162 7.76 -6.51 3.14
CA PRO A 162 7.16 -5.19 3.20
C PRO A 162 5.66 -5.26 2.86
N ALA A 163 4.82 -4.47 3.54
CA ALA A 163 3.40 -4.47 3.25
C ALA A 163 2.75 -3.10 3.33
N MET A 164 1.74 -2.89 2.49
CA MET A 164 0.92 -1.68 2.44
C MET A 164 -0.55 -2.05 2.48
N ALA A 165 -1.34 -1.29 3.22
CA ALA A 165 -2.78 -1.45 3.31
C ALA A 165 -3.48 -0.19 2.79
N PHE A 166 -4.50 -0.36 1.95
CA PHE A 166 -5.25 0.71 1.33
C PHE A 166 -6.75 0.60 1.62
N TRP A 167 -7.37 1.74 1.90
CA TRP A 167 -8.82 1.92 1.96
C TRP A 167 -9.26 2.98 0.98
N THR A 168 -10.53 2.91 0.59
CA THR A 168 -11.20 3.95 -0.16
C THR A 168 -12.49 4.37 0.54
N GLY A 169 -12.76 5.68 0.53
CA GLY A 169 -14.02 6.23 1.02
C GLY A 169 -15.22 5.84 0.16
N ASN A 170 -15.02 5.27 -1.04
CA ASN A 170 -16.10 4.69 -1.85
C ASN A 170 -16.58 3.38 -1.21
N ASN A 171 -17.45 3.52 -0.21
CA ASN A 171 -17.76 2.50 0.80
C ASN A 171 -18.64 1.31 0.35
N VAL A 172 -18.72 1.05 -0.96
CA VAL A 172 -19.51 -0.06 -1.51
C VAL A 172 -18.67 -0.78 -2.56
N PRO A 173 -18.27 -2.04 -2.32
CA PRO A 173 -17.58 -2.81 -3.35
C PRO A 173 -18.55 -3.09 -4.50
N ILE A 174 -18.08 -2.90 -5.73
CA ILE A 174 -18.78 -3.24 -6.95
C ILE A 174 -18.01 -4.34 -7.70
N PRO A 175 -18.67 -5.18 -8.50
CA PRO A 175 -17.97 -6.20 -9.26
C PRO A 175 -17.15 -5.56 -10.37
N TYR A 176 -15.97 -6.11 -10.64
CA TYR A 176 -15.07 -5.58 -11.67
C TYR A 176 -15.65 -5.43 -13.09
N PRO A 177 -16.64 -6.23 -13.56
CA PRO A 177 -17.26 -6.02 -14.86
C PRO A 177 -18.12 -4.74 -14.92
N TRP A 178 -18.44 -4.11 -13.79
CA TRP A 178 -19.21 -2.86 -13.73
C TRP A 178 -18.34 -1.60 -13.78
N VAL A 179 -17.01 -1.75 -13.78
CA VAL A 179 -16.10 -0.61 -13.94
C VAL A 179 -16.31 -0.01 -15.32
N ASN A 180 -16.66 1.28 -15.35
CA ASN A 180 -16.93 1.98 -16.60
C ASN A 180 -15.70 2.75 -17.06
N ALA A 181 -15.41 2.73 -18.36
CA ALA A 181 -14.35 3.58 -18.91
C ALA A 181 -14.63 5.09 -18.70
N SER A 182 -15.92 5.47 -18.64
CA SER A 182 -16.37 6.83 -18.37
C SER A 182 -17.60 6.83 -17.48
N THR A 183 -17.61 7.68 -16.46
CA THR A 183 -18.79 8.01 -15.67
C THR A 183 -19.71 8.97 -16.44
N LYS A 184 -20.91 9.23 -15.89
CA LYS A 184 -21.90 10.15 -16.48
C LYS A 184 -21.37 11.58 -16.67
N VAL A 185 -20.39 11.98 -15.87
CA VAL A 185 -19.80 13.33 -15.92
C VAL A 185 -18.49 13.37 -16.74
N GLY A 186 -18.17 12.31 -17.49
CA GLY A 186 -17.01 12.29 -18.40
C GLY A 186 -15.66 12.02 -17.72
N LEU A 187 -15.70 11.52 -16.48
CA LEU A 187 -14.52 11.21 -15.68
C LEU A 187 -14.28 9.70 -15.64
N GLN A 188 -13.09 9.27 -15.21
CA GLN A 188 -12.80 7.87 -14.94
C GLN A 188 -13.62 7.34 -13.75
N ASP A 189 -13.85 6.03 -13.73
CA ASP A 189 -14.51 5.34 -12.61
C ASP A 189 -13.75 5.58 -11.29
N PRO A 190 -14.45 5.74 -10.15
CA PRO A 190 -13.80 5.83 -8.84
C PRO A 190 -12.84 4.69 -8.55
N ALA A 191 -13.13 3.45 -8.99
CA ALA A 191 -12.24 2.31 -8.81
C ALA A 191 -10.93 2.49 -9.59
N THR A 192 -11.00 3.02 -10.82
CA THR A 192 -9.83 3.33 -11.65
C THR A 192 -9.00 4.46 -11.02
N ILE A 193 -9.62 5.54 -10.55
CA ILE A 193 -8.90 6.64 -9.89
C ILE A 193 -8.25 6.16 -8.58
N THR A 194 -8.97 5.38 -7.78
CA THR A 194 -8.48 4.75 -6.54
C THR A 194 -7.25 3.89 -6.82
N ALA A 195 -7.30 3.04 -7.85
CA ALA A 195 -6.17 2.20 -8.25
C ALA A 195 -4.98 3.02 -8.75
N ARG A 196 -5.21 4.11 -9.49
CA ARG A 196 -4.14 5.03 -9.94
C ARG A 196 -3.46 5.70 -8.76
N LEU A 197 -4.21 6.15 -7.75
CA LEU A 197 -3.65 6.75 -6.53
C LEU A 197 -2.82 5.73 -5.75
N ALA A 198 -3.38 4.56 -5.48
CA ALA A 198 -2.69 3.50 -4.75
C ALA A 198 -1.40 3.05 -5.45
N SER A 199 -1.47 2.75 -6.75
CA SER A 199 -0.30 2.37 -7.56
C SER A 199 0.75 3.49 -7.64
N THR A 200 0.33 4.76 -7.75
CA THR A 200 1.27 5.89 -7.79
C THR A 200 2.03 6.01 -6.47
N LEU A 201 1.34 5.92 -5.33
CA LEU A 201 1.98 5.96 -4.02
C LEU A 201 2.91 4.75 -3.81
N THR A 202 2.46 3.55 -4.14
CA THR A 202 3.28 2.34 -4.08
C THR A 202 4.54 2.48 -4.95
N GLN A 203 4.40 2.94 -6.19
CA GLN A 203 5.53 3.17 -7.09
C GLN A 203 6.50 4.21 -6.53
N ALA A 204 6.01 5.24 -5.84
CA ALA A 204 6.85 6.24 -5.20
C ALA A 204 7.69 5.64 -4.06
N PHE A 205 7.13 4.76 -3.23
CA PHE A 205 7.89 4.00 -2.23
C PHE A 205 8.92 3.05 -2.86
N ILE A 206 8.53 2.33 -3.93
CA ILE A 206 9.45 1.45 -4.66
C ILE A 206 10.62 2.25 -5.24
N ALA A 207 10.35 3.40 -5.86
CA ALA A 207 11.40 4.28 -6.40
C ALA A 207 12.30 4.84 -5.30
N LYS A 208 11.72 5.23 -4.16
CA LYS A 208 12.46 5.73 -2.98
C LYS A 208 13.42 4.68 -2.40
N ALA A 209 13.07 3.40 -2.51
CA ALA A 209 13.92 2.30 -2.05
C ALA A 209 15.14 2.06 -2.96
N ASP A 210 15.13 2.56 -4.21
CA ASP A 210 16.28 2.52 -5.13
C ASP A 210 16.90 1.11 -5.28
N GLY A 211 16.04 0.12 -5.53
CA GLY A 211 16.44 -1.30 -5.66
C GLY A 211 16.65 -2.04 -4.33
N ASN A 212 16.53 -1.36 -3.18
CA ASN A 212 16.52 -1.99 -1.86
C ASN A 212 15.11 -2.45 -1.46
N ARG A 213 15.00 -3.05 -0.27
CA ARG A 213 13.72 -3.44 0.34
C ARG A 213 12.80 -2.20 0.42
N VAL A 214 11.56 -2.34 -0.05
CA VAL A 214 10.60 -1.21 -0.19
C VAL A 214 10.37 -0.44 1.12
N LEU A 215 10.37 -1.15 2.25
CA LEU A 215 10.29 -0.59 3.60
C LEU A 215 11.33 -1.27 4.51
N PRO A 216 11.71 -0.70 5.66
CA PRO A 216 12.51 -1.40 6.65
C PRO A 216 11.77 -2.61 7.27
N PRO A 217 12.47 -3.64 7.77
CA PRO A 217 11.85 -4.78 8.46
C PRO A 217 10.94 -4.34 9.61
N GLY A 218 9.77 -4.96 9.76
CA GLY A 218 8.79 -4.61 10.78
C GLY A 218 7.90 -3.41 10.42
N TYR A 219 8.19 -2.65 9.36
CA TYR A 219 7.38 -1.48 8.95
C TYR A 219 6.34 -1.81 7.89
N GLY A 220 5.20 -1.11 7.99
CA GLY A 220 4.13 -1.08 7.00
C GLY A 220 3.61 0.33 6.74
N VAL A 221 2.83 0.46 5.67
CA VAL A 221 2.12 1.71 5.33
C VAL A 221 0.63 1.47 5.35
N LEU A 222 -0.11 2.37 5.97
CA LEU A 222 -1.57 2.40 6.04
C LEU A 222 -2.03 3.64 5.27
N VAL A 223 -2.95 3.48 4.33
CA VAL A 223 -3.39 4.58 3.45
C VAL A 223 -4.90 4.64 3.38
N SER A 224 -5.49 5.78 3.76
CA SER A 224 -6.93 6.01 3.61
C SER A 224 -7.17 7.04 2.51
N LEU A 225 -7.75 6.59 1.41
CA LEU A 225 -8.15 7.44 0.29
C LEU A 225 -9.56 8.00 0.57
N PRO A 226 -9.83 9.28 0.26
CA PRO A 226 -11.14 9.88 0.49
C PRO A 226 -12.18 9.32 -0.49
N TYR A 227 -13.44 9.72 -0.30
CA TYR A 227 -14.49 9.42 -1.28
C TYR A 227 -14.17 10.11 -2.62
N ILE A 228 -13.94 9.32 -3.68
CA ILE A 228 -13.73 9.85 -5.02
C ILE A 228 -15.09 10.18 -5.64
N THR A 229 -15.28 11.45 -6.02
CA THR A 229 -16.59 12.00 -6.44
C THR A 229 -16.90 11.79 -7.91
N SER A 230 -16.06 11.09 -8.67
CA SER A 230 -16.08 11.10 -10.14
C SER A 230 -17.35 10.55 -10.79
N TYR A 231 -18.28 9.96 -10.04
CA TYR A 231 -19.62 9.65 -10.52
C TYR A 231 -20.51 10.89 -10.72
N THR A 232 -20.28 11.95 -9.95
CA THR A 232 -21.15 13.15 -9.89
C THR A 232 -20.41 14.46 -10.11
N SER A 233 -19.11 14.55 -9.81
CA SER A 233 -18.30 15.76 -10.01
C SER A 233 -16.79 15.47 -9.97
N ASP A 234 -15.99 16.47 -10.36
CA ASP A 234 -14.52 16.44 -10.26
C ASP A 234 -13.98 16.94 -8.90
N ALA A 235 -14.87 17.26 -7.95
CA ALA A 235 -14.55 17.89 -6.67
C ALA A 235 -13.49 17.14 -5.84
N CYS A 236 -13.47 15.81 -5.91
CA CYS A 236 -12.38 15.01 -5.37
C CYS A 236 -11.99 13.87 -6.31
N THR A 237 -10.97 14.12 -7.11
CA THR A 237 -10.45 13.16 -8.11
C THR A 237 -8.93 13.04 -8.12
N ASN A 238 -8.23 13.94 -7.43
CA ASN A 238 -6.77 13.93 -7.31
C ASN A 238 -6.33 14.40 -5.91
N PRO A 239 -6.77 13.71 -4.83
CA PRO A 239 -6.41 14.09 -3.47
C PRO A 239 -4.87 14.03 -3.26
N PRO A 240 -4.25 15.01 -2.60
CA PRO A 240 -2.85 14.92 -2.18
C PRO A 240 -2.68 13.86 -1.10
N PHE A 241 -1.48 13.27 -1.03
CA PHE A 241 -1.08 12.40 0.08
C PHE A 241 -0.47 13.23 1.21
N VAL A 242 -0.96 13.04 2.44
CA VAL A 242 -0.46 13.74 3.63
C VAL A 242 -0.04 12.71 4.67
N LEU A 243 1.15 12.90 5.24
CA LEU A 243 1.66 12.10 6.34
C LEU A 243 0.76 12.33 7.57
N ALA A 244 0.18 11.25 8.07
CA ALA A 244 -0.72 11.22 9.20
C ALA A 244 -0.18 10.31 10.31
N ARG A 245 -0.80 10.43 11.49
CA ARG A 245 -0.62 9.52 12.62
C ARG A 245 -1.98 9.00 13.03
N GLU A 246 -2.04 7.73 13.40
CA GLU A 246 -3.23 7.16 14.00
C GLU A 246 -3.37 7.68 15.44
N SER A 247 -4.53 8.25 15.75
CA SER A 247 -4.92 8.60 17.12
C SER A 247 -5.64 7.42 17.79
N SER A 248 -5.36 7.25 19.09
CA SER A 248 -6.10 6.31 19.94
C SER A 248 -7.30 7.04 20.55
N HIS A 249 -8.49 6.85 19.98
CA HIS A 249 -9.74 7.30 20.59
C HIS A 249 -10.48 6.14 21.25
N GLU A 250 -11.39 6.46 22.17
CA GLU A 250 -12.30 5.48 22.73
C GLU A 250 -13.12 4.84 21.60
N THR A 251 -13.14 3.51 21.56
CA THR A 251 -13.92 2.73 20.61
C THR A 251 -15.01 1.99 21.37
N ARG A 252 -16.26 2.12 20.94
CA ARG A 252 -17.43 1.54 21.60
C ARG A 252 -18.20 0.60 20.68
N GLY A 253 -18.90 -0.36 21.26
CA GLY A 253 -19.92 -1.15 20.55
C GLY A 253 -21.21 -0.35 20.36
N SER A 254 -21.75 -0.32 19.15
CA SER A 254 -23.07 0.24 18.85
C SER A 254 -24.16 -0.76 19.23
N TYR A 255 -24.89 -0.49 20.31
CA TYR A 255 -26.08 -1.26 20.71
C TYR A 255 -27.33 -0.73 20.02
N ASP A 256 -27.99 -1.56 19.21
CA ASP A 256 -29.29 -1.25 18.62
C ASP A 256 -30.40 -1.68 19.59
N THR A 257 -31.09 -0.70 20.16
CA THR A 257 -32.17 -0.92 21.12
C THR A 257 -33.41 -1.57 20.52
N LYS A 258 -33.60 -1.52 19.19
CA LYS A 258 -34.73 -2.16 18.51
C LYS A 258 -34.52 -3.66 18.33
N SER A 259 -33.33 -4.06 17.91
CA SER A 259 -32.98 -5.49 17.77
C SER A 259 -32.47 -6.12 19.06
N GLY A 260 -32.03 -5.32 20.03
CA GLY A 260 -31.36 -5.80 21.24
C GLY A 260 -29.95 -6.35 20.98
N LEU A 261 -29.33 -5.97 19.86
CA LEU A 261 -28.05 -6.51 19.39
C LEU A 261 -26.98 -5.44 19.32
N PHE A 262 -25.73 -5.84 19.55
CA PHE A 262 -24.58 -5.04 19.14
C PHE A 262 -24.34 -5.24 17.64
N THR A 263 -24.12 -4.14 16.93
CA THR A 263 -24.09 -4.14 15.45
C THR A 263 -22.70 -3.87 14.87
N ARG A 264 -21.89 -3.04 15.53
CA ARG A 264 -20.51 -2.71 15.10
C ARG A 264 -19.69 -2.10 16.23
N LEU A 265 -18.37 -2.06 16.05
CA LEU A 265 -17.51 -1.12 16.76
C LEU A 265 -17.57 0.25 16.05
N HIS A 266 -17.42 1.33 16.81
CA HIS A 266 -17.28 2.69 16.28
C HIS A 266 -16.38 3.50 17.20
N GLY A 267 -15.57 4.40 16.64
CA GLY A 267 -14.89 5.42 17.44
C GLY A 267 -15.92 6.41 18.00
N THR A 268 -15.73 6.87 19.24
CA THR A 268 -16.59 7.86 19.89
C THR A 268 -16.14 9.29 19.61
N ALA A 269 -15.46 9.53 18.50
CA ALA A 269 -15.37 10.88 17.96
C ALA A 269 -16.81 11.27 17.57
N GLU A 270 -17.58 11.76 18.53
CA GLU A 270 -18.73 12.62 18.27
C GLU A 270 -18.19 13.74 17.42
N ASN A 271 -18.42 13.70 16.10
CA ASN A 271 -18.18 14.78 15.14
C ASN A 271 -17.29 15.94 15.67
N GLY A 272 -15.96 15.76 15.64
CA GLY A 272 -15.00 16.87 15.63
C GLY A 272 -14.25 17.22 16.91
N GLU A 273 -13.54 16.27 17.54
CA GLU A 273 -12.32 16.60 18.31
C GLU A 273 -11.29 15.47 18.18
N VAL A 274 -10.66 15.44 17.01
CA VAL A 274 -9.31 14.93 16.83
C VAL A 274 -8.36 15.95 17.49
N ASP A 275 -7.25 15.52 18.14
CA ASP A 275 -6.24 16.48 18.63
C ASP A 275 -5.68 17.30 17.45
N PRO A 276 -6.09 18.58 17.29
CA PRO A 276 -5.87 19.34 16.05
C PRO A 276 -4.41 19.73 15.84
N SER A 277 -3.53 19.45 16.81
CA SER A 277 -2.12 19.82 16.73
C SER A 277 -1.29 18.82 15.91
N TRP A 278 -1.77 17.59 15.70
CA TRP A 278 -1.03 16.55 14.95
C TRP A 278 -1.89 15.58 14.15
N VAL A 279 -3.20 15.54 14.41
CA VAL A 279 -4.15 14.79 13.63
C VAL A 279 -5.18 15.82 13.20
N ASP A 280 -5.20 16.17 11.92
CA ASP A 280 -6.13 17.18 11.46
C ASP A 280 -7.54 16.57 11.51
N ASP A 281 -8.48 17.28 12.12
CA ASP A 281 -9.92 17.01 12.21
C ASP A 281 -10.62 16.97 10.82
N ALA A 282 -9.91 16.64 9.74
CA ALA A 282 -10.29 17.02 8.37
C ALA A 282 -10.31 15.89 7.32
N VAL A 283 -10.08 14.61 7.68
CA VAL A 283 -10.02 13.52 6.68
C VAL A 283 -11.39 13.11 6.12
N ASN A 284 -12.50 13.70 6.59
CA ASN A 284 -13.70 13.85 5.75
C ASN A 284 -14.55 15.04 6.19
N PRO A 285 -14.27 16.25 5.65
CA PRO A 285 -14.86 16.63 4.36
C PRO A 285 -13.86 17.21 3.32
N SER A 286 -12.55 17.05 3.52
CA SER A 286 -11.53 17.56 2.59
C SER A 286 -11.01 16.45 1.65
N CYS A 287 -10.79 16.79 0.38
CA CYS A 287 -10.25 15.87 -0.62
C CYS A 287 -8.77 15.60 -0.39
N VAL A 288 -8.42 14.81 0.63
CA VAL A 288 -7.04 14.50 1.06
C VAL A 288 -6.93 13.02 1.41
N SER A 289 -5.79 12.40 1.11
CA SER A 289 -5.47 11.02 1.47
C SER A 289 -4.49 10.99 2.64
N SER A 290 -4.80 10.20 3.68
CA SER A 290 -3.87 10.00 4.80
C SER A 290 -2.89 8.87 4.50
N VAL A 291 -1.63 9.07 4.87
CA VAL A 291 -0.56 8.07 4.80
C VAL A 291 0.06 7.94 6.17
N THR A 292 -0.14 6.80 6.83
CA THR A 292 0.44 6.50 8.14
C THR A 292 1.52 5.44 7.97
N ILE A 293 2.69 5.69 8.54
CA ILE A 293 3.72 4.66 8.71
C ILE A 293 3.54 4.01 10.08
N PHE A 294 3.53 2.68 10.14
CA PHE A 294 3.44 1.93 11.39
C PHE A 294 4.52 0.83 11.44
N SER A 295 4.77 0.32 12.65
CA SER A 295 5.67 -0.81 12.89
C SER A 295 4.97 -1.90 13.69
N VAL A 296 5.26 -3.16 13.38
CA VAL A 296 4.90 -4.33 14.18
C VAL A 296 6.18 -4.82 14.87
N ASP A 297 6.28 -4.56 16.18
CA ASP A 297 7.41 -4.95 17.01
C ASP A 297 6.92 -5.27 18.43
N TYR A 298 6.73 -6.56 18.70
CA TYR A 298 6.24 -7.03 20.00
C TYR A 298 7.31 -6.98 21.11
N ASP A 299 8.61 -6.90 20.77
CA ASP A 299 9.72 -6.82 21.72
C ASP A 299 10.34 -5.42 21.82
N ALA A 300 9.68 -4.39 21.26
CA ALA A 300 10.09 -2.99 21.31
C ALA A 300 10.47 -2.51 22.73
N ALA A 301 9.79 -3.05 23.76
CA ALA A 301 10.06 -2.73 25.16
C ALA A 301 11.43 -3.24 25.67
N TRP A 302 11.99 -4.27 25.04
CA TRP A 302 13.28 -4.89 25.42
C TRP A 302 14.47 -4.17 24.78
N ARG A 303 14.28 -3.53 23.62
CA ARG A 303 15.35 -2.89 22.85
C ARG A 303 15.51 -1.40 23.21
N ARG A 304 15.96 -1.13 24.43
CA ARG A 304 16.21 0.25 24.94
C ARG A 304 17.21 1.05 24.08
N GLU A 305 18.04 0.39 23.27
CA GLU A 305 19.04 1.01 22.39
C GLU A 305 18.51 1.34 20.97
N CYS A 306 17.30 0.91 20.61
CA CYS A 306 16.73 1.07 19.26
C CYS A 306 15.76 2.26 19.12
N PHE A 307 15.57 3.08 20.15
CA PHE A 307 14.75 4.30 20.06
C PHE A 307 15.42 5.45 19.29
N ASN A 308 16.53 5.19 18.60
CA ASN A 308 16.88 5.96 17.41
C ASN A 308 15.98 5.47 16.27
N ILE A 309 14.66 5.64 16.46
CA ILE A 309 13.64 5.32 15.46
C ILE A 309 14.09 6.06 14.22
N SER A 310 14.40 5.31 13.15
CA SER A 310 14.72 5.87 11.85
C SER A 310 13.79 7.05 11.60
N ASP A 311 14.33 8.22 11.31
CA ASP A 311 13.51 9.38 10.97
C ASP A 311 12.51 8.91 9.91
N VAL A 312 11.23 8.83 10.27
CA VAL A 312 10.20 8.23 9.42
C VAL A 312 10.13 9.00 8.09
N THR A 313 10.52 10.28 8.09
CA THR A 313 10.62 11.10 6.89
C THR A 313 11.69 10.59 5.91
N ALA A 314 12.70 9.85 6.37
CA ALA A 314 13.76 9.30 5.54
C ALA A 314 13.24 8.23 4.56
N ILE A 315 12.20 7.48 4.95
CA ILE A 315 11.59 6.43 4.11
C ILE A 315 10.37 6.92 3.33
N ILE A 316 9.86 8.11 3.64
CA ILE A 316 8.69 8.67 2.98
C ILE A 316 9.09 9.25 1.61
N PRO A 317 8.36 8.90 0.52
CA PRO A 317 8.60 9.48 -0.78
C PRO A 317 8.12 10.94 -0.84
N LEU A 318 8.73 11.75 -1.70
CA LEU A 318 8.46 13.20 -1.82
C LEU A 318 7.02 13.56 -2.20
N ILE A 319 6.25 12.62 -2.73
CA ILE A 319 4.83 12.81 -3.09
C ILE A 319 3.92 12.88 -1.84
N VAL A 320 4.42 12.44 -0.69
CA VAL A 320 3.69 12.53 0.58
C VAL A 320 4.11 13.81 1.29
N HIS A 321 3.16 14.71 1.45
CA HIS A 321 3.36 15.99 2.11
C HIS A 321 3.42 15.80 3.63
N ILE A 322 4.35 16.49 4.30
CA ILE A 322 4.33 16.61 5.76
C ILE A 322 3.16 17.50 6.17
N ASN A 323 2.53 17.19 7.31
CA ASN A 323 1.40 17.96 7.83
C ASN A 323 1.76 19.46 7.97
N GLY A 324 0.85 20.34 7.55
CA GLY A 324 1.07 21.80 7.49
C GLY A 324 1.78 22.33 6.24
N SER A 325 2.18 21.47 5.29
CA SER A 325 2.77 21.93 4.02
C SER A 325 1.74 22.62 3.13
N THR A 326 2.07 23.79 2.58
CA THR A 326 1.26 24.48 1.58
C THR A 326 2.12 25.06 0.45
N PRO A 327 1.70 24.99 -0.82
CA PRO A 327 0.50 24.31 -1.34
C PRO A 327 0.67 22.78 -1.40
N LEU A 328 -0.43 22.04 -1.27
CA LEU A 328 -0.46 20.59 -1.48
C LEU A 328 -0.57 20.26 -2.99
N THR A 329 0.08 19.18 -3.42
CA THR A 329 0.02 18.69 -4.80
C THR A 329 -0.76 17.38 -4.84
N GLY A 330 -1.72 17.26 -5.76
CA GLY A 330 -2.54 16.05 -5.90
C GLY A 330 -1.70 14.79 -6.10
N GLY A 331 -2.16 13.66 -5.56
CA GLY A 331 -1.43 12.40 -5.50
C GLY A 331 -1.13 11.74 -6.85
N LEU A 332 -1.80 12.15 -7.93
CA LEU A 332 -1.48 11.78 -9.31
C LEU A 332 -0.52 12.77 -9.99
N GLY A 333 -0.14 13.84 -9.30
CA GLY A 333 0.64 14.97 -9.81
C GLY A 333 -0.22 16.21 -10.14
N PRO A 334 0.40 17.38 -10.35
CA PRO A 334 -0.31 18.66 -10.51
C PRO A 334 -1.10 18.78 -11.82
N ASN A 335 -0.71 18.05 -12.87
CA ASN A 335 -1.31 18.11 -14.21
C ASN A 335 -1.97 16.78 -14.61
N ALA A 336 -2.28 15.92 -13.65
CA ALA A 336 -2.88 14.63 -13.93
C ALA A 336 -4.29 14.81 -14.51
N SER A 337 -4.55 14.20 -15.67
CA SER A 337 -5.91 14.08 -16.18
C SER A 337 -6.59 12.87 -15.57
N VAL A 338 -7.86 13.06 -15.19
CA VAL A 338 -8.81 12.02 -14.77
C VAL A 338 -10.00 11.94 -15.74
N SER A 339 -9.90 12.59 -16.90
CA SER A 339 -10.89 12.46 -17.97
C SER A 339 -10.86 11.04 -18.53
N SER A 340 -12.03 10.51 -18.91
CA SER A 340 -12.13 9.17 -19.51
C SER A 340 -11.38 9.02 -20.84
N ASN A 341 -11.12 10.12 -21.55
CA ASN A 341 -10.36 10.11 -22.81
C ASN A 341 -8.83 10.12 -22.61
N SER A 342 -8.35 10.23 -21.37
CA SER A 342 -6.92 10.22 -21.09
C SER A 342 -6.36 8.80 -21.11
N SER A 343 -5.64 8.46 -22.19
CA SER A 343 -4.90 7.21 -22.31
C SER A 343 -3.50 7.38 -21.72
N HIS A 344 -3.32 7.22 -20.41
CA HIS A 344 -1.96 7.06 -19.86
C HIS A 344 -1.90 6.20 -18.60
N PRO A 345 -0.87 5.32 -18.48
CA PRO A 345 -0.43 4.80 -17.18
C PRO A 345 0.00 5.99 -16.31
N SER A 346 -0.16 5.86 -14.99
CA SER A 346 0.17 6.89 -14.00
C SER A 346 1.48 7.61 -14.34
N ALA A 347 1.47 8.94 -14.19
CA ALA A 347 2.52 9.84 -14.63
C ALA A 347 3.93 9.29 -14.36
N THR A 348 4.82 9.36 -15.36
CA THR A 348 6.27 9.25 -15.14
C THR A 348 6.61 10.13 -13.95
N ILE A 349 6.98 9.50 -12.82
CA ILE A 349 7.38 10.23 -11.62
C ILE A 349 8.53 11.15 -12.05
N ILE A 350 8.27 12.45 -12.12
CA ILE A 350 9.34 13.42 -12.31
C ILE A 350 10.14 13.35 -11.01
N ILE A 351 11.29 12.68 -11.06
CA ILE A 351 12.31 12.77 -10.03
C ILE A 351 12.85 14.21 -10.12
N THR A 352 12.16 15.16 -9.51
CA THR A 352 12.70 16.51 -9.32
C THR A 352 13.78 16.40 -8.26
N THR A 353 15.03 16.47 -8.68
CA THR A 353 16.14 16.78 -7.77
C THR A 353 15.81 18.06 -6.99
N PRO A 354 16.06 18.11 -5.66
CA PRO A 354 15.67 19.25 -4.85
C PRO A 354 16.33 20.55 -5.32
N PRO A 355 15.69 21.71 -5.13
CA PRO A 355 16.32 23.00 -5.39
C PRO A 355 17.60 23.15 -4.56
N SER A 356 18.61 23.78 -5.14
CA SER A 356 19.95 24.01 -4.58
C SER A 356 20.00 24.85 -3.29
N SER A 357 18.86 25.15 -2.67
CA SER A 357 18.74 25.89 -1.41
C SER A 357 18.65 25.01 -0.16
N GLN A 358 18.46 23.68 -0.28
CA GLN A 358 18.51 22.75 0.87
C GLN A 358 19.90 22.13 1.12
N THR A 359 20.89 22.41 0.27
CA THR A 359 22.26 21.88 0.40
C THR A 359 23.06 22.50 1.55
N THR A 360 22.57 23.58 2.16
CA THR A 360 23.29 24.31 3.20
C THR A 360 23.14 23.66 4.59
N LEU A 361 22.05 22.93 4.86
CA LEU A 361 21.90 22.20 6.13
C LEU A 361 22.64 20.85 6.12
N ALA A 362 22.71 20.17 4.98
CA ALA A 362 23.38 18.88 4.83
C ALA A 362 24.92 18.99 4.90
N ARG A 363 25.51 20.16 4.59
CA ARG A 363 26.96 20.39 4.71
C ARG A 363 27.45 20.52 6.15
N SER A 364 26.58 20.80 7.12
CA SER A 364 27.00 20.95 8.52
C SER A 364 27.16 19.61 9.26
N ILE A 365 26.68 18.50 8.69
CA ILE A 365 26.79 17.16 9.30
C ILE A 365 28.00 16.40 8.73
N ALA A 366 28.42 16.69 7.49
CA ALA A 366 29.59 16.08 6.87
C ALA A 366 30.95 16.57 7.43
N ALA A 367 30.98 17.67 8.19
CA ALA A 367 32.20 18.18 8.82
C ALA A 367 32.60 17.48 10.14
N GLY A 368 31.73 16.63 10.70
CA GLY A 368 31.99 15.89 11.94
C GLY A 368 32.62 14.50 11.77
N ALA A 369 32.70 13.97 10.54
CA ALA A 369 33.11 12.58 10.29
C ALA A 369 34.60 12.39 9.92
N HIS A 370 35.43 13.44 10.04
CA HIS A 370 36.86 13.39 9.70
C HIS A 370 37.81 13.23 10.92
N TRP A 371 37.28 13.00 12.13
CA TRP A 371 38.09 12.86 13.36
C TRP A 371 38.00 11.48 14.02
N SER A 372 37.77 10.41 13.26
CA SER A 372 37.73 9.04 13.82
C SER A 372 38.59 7.99 13.10
N PHE A 373 39.31 8.35 12.03
CA PHE A 373 40.24 7.44 11.35
C PHE A 373 41.70 7.52 11.82
N GLY A 374 42.03 8.42 12.76
CA GLY A 374 43.39 8.61 13.28
C GLY A 374 43.75 7.87 14.58
N VAL A 375 42.78 7.25 15.26
CA VAL A 375 42.99 6.67 16.61
C VAL A 375 43.03 5.14 16.61
N ALA A 376 42.49 4.48 15.58
CA ALA A 376 42.52 3.01 15.47
C ALA A 376 43.86 2.42 14.98
N MET A 377 44.79 3.25 14.48
CA MET A 377 46.08 2.81 13.94
C MET A 377 47.29 3.13 14.84
N PHE A 378 47.04 3.53 16.10
CA PHE A 378 48.10 3.75 17.11
C PHE A 378 48.10 2.70 18.24
N CYS A 379 47.05 1.87 18.35
CA CYS A 379 46.97 0.80 19.36
C CYS A 379 47.43 -0.59 18.89
N LEU A 380 47.80 -0.76 17.61
CA LEU A 380 48.29 -2.06 17.10
C LEU A 380 49.81 -2.13 16.89
N VAL A 381 50.57 -1.04 17.12
CA VAL A 381 52.03 -0.99 16.88
C VAL A 381 52.85 -0.98 18.18
N MET A 382 52.22 -0.83 19.36
CA MET A 382 52.92 -0.84 20.66
C MET A 382 52.86 -2.18 21.41
N ALA A 383 52.47 -3.28 20.76
CA ALA A 383 52.44 -4.62 21.35
C ALA A 383 53.50 -5.59 20.80
N VAL A 384 54.44 -5.11 19.95
CA VAL A 384 55.48 -5.97 19.33
C VAL A 384 56.92 -5.53 19.63
N LEU A 385 57.15 -4.47 20.42
CA LEU A 385 58.50 -4.04 20.80
C LEU A 385 58.58 -3.59 22.26
N THR A 386 58.73 -4.55 23.17
CA THR A 386 59.65 -4.50 24.33
C THR A 386 59.49 -5.76 25.20
N VAL A 387 60.55 -6.59 25.19
CA VAL A 387 61.01 -7.61 26.16
C VAL A 387 60.04 -8.71 26.60
#